data_AF-A0A7X9BDA6-F1
#
_entry.id   AF-A0A7X9BDA6-F1
#
_cell.length_a   1.000
_cell.length_b   1.000
_cell.length_c   1.000
_cell.angle_alpha   90.00
_cell.angle_beta   90.00
_cell.angle_gamma   90.00
#
_symmetry.space_group_name_H-M   'P 1'
#
loop_
_entity.id
_entity.type
_entity.pdbx_description
1 polymer ?
#
loop_
_entity_poly.entity_id
_entity_poly.type
_entity_poly.pdbx_seq_one_letter_code
_entity_poly.pdbx_strand_id
1 'polypeptide(L)' 'MELGASAAMGAALAVGFAALGAGIGNGLVTGNAVQSLARQPEARGSILTTMFISVGLIEAMPIIAVVISFILLGKAN' A
#
# COMPACT_ATOMS: atom_id res chain seq x y z
N MET A 1 -30.49 5.28 -4.54
CA MET A 1 -29.65 5.44 -5.75
C MET A 1 -28.51 6.43 -5.50
N GLU A 2 -28.80 7.65 -5.04
CA GLU A 2 -27.78 8.67 -4.71
C GLU A 2 -26.75 8.21 -3.66
N LEU A 3 -27.20 7.60 -2.54
CA LEU A 3 -26.33 7.15 -1.45
C LEU A 3 -25.30 6.09 -1.91
N GLY A 4 -25.72 5.17 -2.79
CA GLY A 4 -24.86 4.13 -3.35
C GLY A 4 -23.79 4.70 -4.28
N ALA A 5 -24.14 5.71 -5.09
CA ALA A 5 -23.19 6.41 -5.94
C ALA A 5 -22.13 7.17 -5.10
N SER A 6 -22.56 7.88 -4.05
CA SER A 6 -21.64 8.57 -3.14
C SER A 6 -20.71 7.61 -2.39
N ALA A 7 -21.24 6.46 -1.94
CA ALA A 7 -20.46 5.41 -1.28
C ALA A 7 -19.41 4.80 -2.23
N ALA A 8 -19.79 4.54 -3.48
CA ALA A 8 -18.86 4.03 -4.50
C ALA A 8 -17.73 5.02 -4.81
N MET A 9 -18.05 6.31 -4.94
CA MET A 9 -17.03 7.34 -5.12
C MET A 9 -16.09 7.44 -3.92
N GLY A 10 -16.62 7.43 -2.69
CA GLY A 10 -15.82 7.45 -1.46
C GLY A 10 -14.87 6.24 -1.36
N ALA A 11 -15.38 5.05 -1.68
CA ALA A 11 -14.58 3.82 -1.71
C ALA A 11 -13.45 3.88 -2.76
N ALA A 12 -13.77 4.33 -3.98
CA ALA A 12 -12.79 4.46 -5.05
C ALA A 12 -11.67 5.44 -4.70
N LEU A 13 -12.01 6.59 -4.11
CA LEU A 13 -11.02 7.59 -3.69
C LEU A 13 -10.12 7.05 -2.55
N ALA A 14 -10.71 6.42 -1.54
CA ALA A 14 -9.96 5.87 -0.41
C ALA A 14 -8.93 4.81 -0.86
N VAL A 15 -9.36 3.84 -1.68
CA VAL A 15 -8.45 2.82 -2.21
C VAL A 15 -7.44 3.42 -3.19
N GLY A 16 -7.88 4.32 -4.07
CA GLY A 16 -7.01 4.93 -5.08
C GLY A 16 -5.85 5.72 -4.47
N PHE A 17 -6.12 6.55 -3.47
CA PHE A 17 -5.06 7.31 -2.77
C PHE A 17 -4.15 6.41 -1.92
N ALA A 18 -4.70 5.38 -1.27
CA ALA A 18 -3.88 4.43 -0.52
C ALA A 18 -2.95 3.65 -1.45
N ALA A 19 -3.44 3.20 -2.61
CA ALA A 19 -2.64 2.52 -3.63
C ALA A 19 -1.55 3.42 -4.21
N LEU A 20 -1.84 4.70 -4.45
CA LEU A 20 -0.84 5.68 -4.88
C LEU A 20 0.28 5.82 -3.85
N GLY A 21 -0.08 6.01 -2.57
CA GLY A 21 0.88 6.13 -1.48
C GLY A 21 1.77 4.90 -1.34
N ALA A 22 1.18 3.71 -1.41
CA ALA A 22 1.92 2.46 -1.35
C ALA A 22 2.83 2.23 -2.57
N GLY A 23 2.35 2.56 -3.78
CA GLY A 23 3.16 2.48 -5.00
C GLY A 23 4.42 3.34 -4.90
N ILE A 24 4.28 4.59 -4.42
CA ILE A 24 5.42 5.49 -4.20
C ILE A 24 6.35 4.94 -3.10
N GLY A 25 5.80 4.55 -1.95
CA GLY A 25 6.57 4.03 -0.82
C GLY A 25 7.37 2.77 -1.19
N ASN A 26 6.72 1.80 -1.83
CA ASN A 26 7.36 0.57 -2.28
C ASN A 26 8.42 0.85 -3.34
N GLY A 27 8.17 1.76 -4.29
CA GLY A 27 9.17 2.15 -5.29
C GLY A 27 10.45 2.71 -4.66
N LEU A 28 10.31 3.58 -3.65
CA LEU A 28 11.44 4.14 -2.92
C LEU A 28 12.20 3.07 -2.12
N VAL A 29 11.48 2.25 -1.34
CA VAL A 29 12.09 1.22 -0.50
C VAL A 29 12.80 0.15 -1.34
N THR A 30 12.13 -0.37 -2.37
CA THR A 30 12.71 -1.40 -3.24
C THR A 30 13.85 -0.87 -4.09
N GLY A 31 13.74 0.36 -4.61
CA GLY A 31 14.83 1.03 -5.32
C GLY A 31 16.08 1.21 -4.46
N ASN A 32 15.91 1.65 -3.20
CA ASN A 32 17.01 1.79 -2.26
C ASN A 32 17.62 0.44 -1.86
N ALA A 33 16.79 -0.61 -1.71
CA ALA A 33 17.27 -1.95 -1.44
C ALA A 33 18.13 -2.49 -2.59
N VAL A 34 17.71 -2.31 -3.85
CA VAL A 34 18.50 -2.70 -5.03
C VAL A 34 19.84 -1.98 -5.07
N GLN A 35 19.86 -0.65 -4.85
CA GLN A 35 21.11 0.11 -4.80
C GLN A 35 22.01 -0.33 -3.65
N SER A 36 21.44 -0.65 -2.48
CA SER A 36 22.20 -1.14 -1.32
C SER A 36 22.81 -2.51 -1.59
N LEU A 37 22.05 -3.42 -2.21
CA LEU A 37 22.53 -4.75 -2.62
C LEU A 37 23.66 -4.68 -3.64
N ALA A 38 23.59 -3.73 -4.58
CA ALA A 38 24.65 -3.52 -5.56
C ALA A 38 25.97 -3.04 -4.92
N ARG A 39 25.90 -2.33 -3.78
CA ARG A 39 27.06 -1.80 -3.07
C ARG A 39 27.60 -2.77 -2.02
N GLN A 40 26.75 -3.57 -1.40
CA GLN A 40 27.08 -4.49 -0.30
C GLN A 40 26.34 -5.83 -0.47
N PRO A 41 26.79 -6.70 -1.40
CA PRO A 41 26.14 -7.98 -1.65
C PRO A 41 26.20 -8.94 -0.45
N GLU A 42 27.21 -8.82 0.42
CA GLU A 42 27.37 -9.64 1.63
C GLU A 42 26.26 -9.37 2.65
N ALA A 43 25.68 -8.16 2.66
CA ALA A 43 24.61 -7.75 3.56
C ALA A 43 23.20 -8.13 3.06
N ARG A 44 23.09 -8.95 2.00
CA ARG A 44 21.83 -9.26 1.32
C ARG A 44 20.69 -9.67 2.25
N GLY A 45 20.96 -10.57 3.20
CA GLY A 45 19.94 -11.06 4.13
C GLY A 45 19.32 -9.95 4.97
N SER A 46 20.16 -9.07 5.54
CA SER A 46 19.71 -7.95 6.36
C SER A 46 18.96 -6.89 5.56
N ILE A 47 19.43 -6.57 4.35
CA ILE A 47 18.79 -5.60 3.45
C ILE A 47 17.40 -6.09 3.06
N LEU A 48 17.28 -7.35 2.61
CA LEU A 48 15.98 -7.91 2.20
C LEU A 48 15.01 -8.02 3.39
N THR A 49 15.49 -8.40 4.57
CA THR A 49 14.66 -8.45 5.78
C THR A 49 14.07 -7.07 6.10
N THR A 50 14.91 -6.04 6.11
CA THR A 50 14.48 -4.65 6.38
C THR A 50 13.53 -4.13 5.30
N MET A 51 13.81 -4.46 4.03
CA MET A 51 12.96 -4.12 2.89
C MET A 51 11.56 -4.74 3.06
N PHE A 52 11.45 -6.04 3.33
CA PHE A 52 10.16 -6.71 3.47
C PHE A 52 9.36 -6.23 4.68
N ILE A 53 10.01 -5.94 5.81
CA ILE A 53 9.36 -5.30 6.97
C ILE A 53 8.77 -3.95 6.55
N SER A 54 9.55 -3.14 5.84
CA SER A 54 9.13 -1.81 5.39
C SER A 54 7.97 -1.88 4.40
N VAL A 55 8.03 -2.78 3.42
CA VAL A 55 6.94 -3.05 2.47
C VAL A 55 5.68 -3.51 3.21
N GLY A 56 5.81 -4.41 4.19
CA GLY A 56 4.67 -4.85 5.00
C GLY A 56 4.00 -3.71 5.77
N LEU A 57 4.78 -2.78 6.30
CA LEU A 57 4.26 -1.57 6.96
C LEU A 57 3.59 -0.61 5.98
N ILE A 58 4.14 -0.47 4.77
CA ILE A 58 3.56 0.35 3.70
C ILE A 58 2.20 -0.22 3.27
N GLU A 59 2.10 -1.54 3.09
CA GLU A 59 0.89 -2.25 2.64
C GLU A 59 -0.22 -2.30 3.71
N ALA A 60 0.09 -2.03 4.98
CA ALA A 60 -0.92 -1.99 6.04
C ALA A 60 -2.02 -0.93 5.76
N MET A 61 -1.64 0.23 5.24
CA MET A 61 -2.59 1.32 4.92
C MET A 61 -3.51 0.99 3.73
N PRO A 62 -3.01 0.49 2.58
CA PRO A 62 -3.85 -0.06 1.51
C PRO A 62 -4.85 -1.10 1.98
N ILE A 63 -4.41 -2.07 2.79
CA ILE A 63 -5.30 -3.12 3.30
C ILE A 63 -6.42 -2.50 4.14
N ILE A 64 -6.09 -1.57 5.04
CA ILE A 64 -7.09 -0.87 5.85
C ILE A 64 -8.07 -0.07 4.96
N ALA A 65 -7.57 0.64 3.93
CA ALA A 65 -8.41 1.39 3.01
C ALA A 65 -9.38 0.47 2.23
N VAL A 66 -8.90 -0.69 1.77
CA VAL A 66 -9.74 -1.70 1.10
C VAL A 66 -10.82 -2.23 2.04
N VAL A 67 -10.47 -2.54 3.30
CA VAL A 67 -11.44 -3.00 4.31
C VAL A 67 -12.52 -1.95 4.57
N ILE A 68 -12.13 -0.68 4.77
CA ILE A 68 -13.08 0.43 4.99
C ILE A 68 -14.01 0.58 3.77
N SER A 69 -13.46 0.49 2.56
CA SER A 69 -14.23 0.57 1.31
C SER A 69 -15.25 -0.55 1.18
N PHE A 70 -14.90 -1.79 1.53
CA PHE A 70 -15.87 -2.89 1.55
C PHE A 70 -16.98 -2.67 2.58
N ILE A 71 -16.64 -2.19 3.78
CA ILE A 71 -17.65 -1.87 4.81
C ILE A 71 -18.58 -0.76 4.33
N LEU A 72 -18.04 0.28 3.69
CA LEU A 72 -18.82 1.41 3.18
C LEU A 72 -19.81 0.97 2.09
N LEU A 73 -19.34 0.18 1.12
CA LEU A 73 -20.18 -0.37 0.06
C LEU A 73 -21.24 -1.33 0.60
N GLY A 74 -20.89 -2.19 1.57
CA GLY A 74 -21.82 -3.13 2.18
C GLY A 74 -22.97 -2.47 2.95
N LYS A 75 -22.79 -1.25 3.45
CA LYS A 75 -23.83 -0.47 4.15
C LYS A 75 -24.68 0.41 3.22
N ALA A 76 -24.23 0.60 1.98
CA ALA A 76 -24.87 1.48 1.00
C ALA A 76 -25.85 0.75 0.06
N ASN A 77 -25.86 -0.59 0.10
CA ASN A 77 -26.85 -1.47 -0.52
C ASN A 77 -28.01 -1.73 0.44
#